data_AF-A0A0D5C0T8-F1
#
_entry.id   AF-A0A0D5C0T8-F1
#
_cell.length_a   1.000
_cell.length_b   1.000
_cell.length_c   1.000
_cell.angle_alpha   90.00
_cell.angle_beta   90.00
_cell.angle_gamma   90.00
#
_symmetry.space_group_name_H-M   'P 1'
#
loop_
_entity.id
_entity.type
_entity.pdbx_description
1 polymer ?
#
loop_
_entity_poly.entity_id
_entity_poly.type
_entity_poly.pdbx_seq_one_letter_code
_entity_poly.pdbx_strand_id
1 'polypeptide(L)'
;MFRPENIVEKKSTLFSIVVTGVIAILALPIIIPHLLHGYHLVHIFLHIGGITLSVFISVLAGIAYFRLRTKRLLLSAIAFTTFIGAEVVLLVDATWPNIYDIGDMSFSEIGHLLTFVTLGLLALGVFRND
;
A
#
# COMPACT_ATOMS: atom_id res chain seq x y z
N MET A 1 -24.19 5.02 -20.39
CA MET A 1 -23.97 3.54 -20.41
C MET A 1 -22.57 3.28 -19.85
N PHE A 2 -22.46 2.94 -18.56
CA PHE A 2 -21.18 2.64 -17.91
C PHE A 2 -20.70 1.27 -18.35
N ARG A 3 -19.71 1.21 -19.26
CA ARG A 3 -19.02 -0.03 -19.60
C ARG A 3 -17.78 -0.15 -18.72
N PRO A 4 -17.73 -1.09 -17.76
CA PRO A 4 -16.58 -1.25 -16.85
C PRO A 4 -15.27 -1.60 -17.59
N GLU A 5 -15.39 -2.18 -18.79
CA GLU A 5 -14.30 -2.53 -19.70
C GLU A 5 -13.39 -1.32 -20.02
N ASN A 6 -13.98 -0.15 -20.28
CA ASN A 6 -13.26 1.06 -20.68
C ASN A 6 -12.46 1.71 -19.54
N ILE A 7 -12.83 1.44 -18.29
CA ILE A 7 -12.19 2.02 -17.09
C ILE A 7 -10.84 1.34 -16.84
N VAL A 8 -10.77 0.03 -17.06
CA VAL A 8 -9.54 -0.78 -16.91
C VAL A 8 -8.54 -0.48 -18.03
N GLU A 9 -9.02 -0.09 -19.22
CA GLU A 9 -8.14 0.28 -20.35
C GLU A 9 -7.47 1.65 -20.18
N LYS A 10 -8.13 2.60 -19.52
CA LYS A 10 -7.57 3.93 -19.25
C LYS A 10 -6.83 3.96 -17.92
N LYS A 11 -5.52 3.69 -17.96
CA LYS A 11 -4.62 3.73 -16.78
C LYS A 11 -4.77 4.99 -15.93
N SER A 12 -4.98 6.15 -16.55
CA SER A 12 -5.19 7.44 -15.85
C SER A 12 -6.53 7.50 -15.09
N THR A 13 -7.60 6.95 -15.66
CA THR A 13 -8.90 6.87 -14.99
C THR A 13 -8.86 5.87 -13.84
N LEU A 14 -8.21 4.71 -14.03
CA LEU A 14 -7.99 3.72 -12.98
C LEU A 14 -7.17 4.30 -11.82
N PHE A 15 -6.09 5.03 -12.13
CA PHE A 15 -5.30 5.75 -11.12
C PHE A 15 -6.16 6.72 -10.32
N SER A 16 -6.90 7.60 -10.99
CA SER A 16 -7.74 8.58 -10.30
C SER A 16 -8.78 7.94 -9.40
N ILE A 17 -9.46 6.88 -9.83
CA ILE A 17 -10.48 6.21 -9.02
C ILE A 17 -9.86 5.56 -7.78
N VAL A 18 -8.75 4.83 -7.94
CA VAL A 18 -8.06 4.17 -6.83
C VAL A 18 -7.55 5.22 -5.83
N VAL A 19 -6.88 6.26 -6.32
CA VAL A 19 -6.33 7.33 -5.49
C VAL A 19 -7.43 8.06 -4.73
N THR A 20 -8.48 8.52 -5.42
CA THR A 20 -9.60 9.21 -4.78
C THR A 20 -10.30 8.30 -3.76
N GLY A 21 -10.45 7.01 -4.05
CA GLY A 21 -11.06 6.04 -3.13
C GLY A 21 -10.23 5.86 -1.85
N VAL A 22 -8.93 5.65 -1.97
CA VAL A 22 -8.03 5.47 -0.81
C VAL A 22 -7.98 6.75 0.04
N ILE A 23 -7.83 7.92 -0.60
CA ILE A 23 -7.82 9.21 0.09
C ILE A 23 -9.14 9.44 0.84
N ALA A 24 -10.28 9.16 0.21
CA ALA A 24 -11.59 9.35 0.84
C ALA A 24 -11.78 8.46 2.08
N ILE A 25 -11.32 7.21 2.03
CA ILE A 25 -11.50 6.23 3.12
C ILE A 25 -10.48 6.41 4.24
N LEU A 26 -9.24 6.78 3.94
CA LEU A 26 -8.15 6.83 4.92
C LEU A 26 -7.78 8.25 5.33
N ALA A 27 -7.58 9.16 4.37
CA ALA A 27 -7.03 10.49 4.67
C ALA A 27 -8.00 11.33 5.51
N LEU A 28 -9.27 11.37 5.15
CA LEU A 28 -10.26 12.18 5.87
C LEU A 28 -10.43 11.76 7.34
N PRO A 29 -10.78 10.50 7.67
CA PRO A 29 -11.05 10.12 9.06
C PRO A 29 -9.80 10.09 9.93
N ILE A 30 -8.63 9.81 9.37
CA ILE A 30 -7.39 9.65 10.15
C ILE A 30 -6.68 11.00 10.37
N ILE A 31 -6.65 11.87 9.35
CA ILE A 31 -5.92 13.15 9.44
C ILE A 31 -6.69 14.18 10.28
N ILE A 32 -8.02 14.28 10.14
CA ILE A 32 -8.84 15.28 10.84
C ILE A 32 -8.59 15.30 12.37
N PRO A 33 -8.65 14.16 13.10
CA PRO A 33 -8.39 14.16 14.55
C PRO A 33 -6.93 14.46 14.93
N HIS A 34 -5.99 14.35 13.99
CA HIS A 34 -4.55 14.53 14.22
C HIS A 34 -4.02 15.89 13.76
N LEU A 35 -4.86 16.77 13.19
CA LEU A 35 -4.47 18.11 12.71
C LEU A 35 -3.80 18.97 13.80
N LEU A 36 -4.15 18.77 15.06
CA LEU A 36 -3.64 19.55 16.20
C LEU A 36 -2.39 18.94 16.86
N HIS A 37 -1.99 17.72 16.46
CA HIS A 37 -0.81 17.01 16.96
C HIS A 37 0.28 16.97 15.88
N GLY A 38 0.86 18.14 15.58
CA GLY A 38 1.67 18.37 14.37
C GLY A 38 2.85 17.42 14.11
N TYR A 39 3.42 16.80 15.16
CA TYR A 39 4.56 15.88 14.99
C TYR A 39 4.19 14.55 14.32
N HIS A 40 2.96 14.06 14.49
CA HIS A 40 2.51 12.78 13.92
C HIS A 40 1.91 12.93 12.51
N LEU A 41 1.53 14.15 12.14
CA LEU A 41 0.79 14.43 10.91
C LEU A 41 1.62 14.11 9.66
N VAL A 42 2.91 14.44 9.67
CA VAL A 42 3.82 14.15 8.54
C VAL A 42 3.97 12.64 8.33
N HIS A 43 4.18 11.88 9.41
CA HIS A 43 4.32 10.42 9.34
C HIS A 43 3.04 9.75 8.84
N ILE A 44 1.88 10.13 9.38
CA ILE A 44 0.57 9.64 8.94
C ILE A 44 0.35 9.94 7.45
N PHE A 45 0.68 11.15 7.00
CA PHE A 45 0.53 11.53 5.60
C PHE A 45 1.41 10.69 4.67
N LEU A 46 2.67 10.44 5.06
CA LEU A 46 3.58 9.59 4.29
C LEU A 46 3.05 8.16 4.18
N HIS A 47 2.55 7.59 5.27
CA HIS A 47 1.98 6.24 5.24
C HIS A 47 0.74 6.14 4.35
N ILE A 48 -0.16 7.14 4.40
CA ILE A 48 -1.34 7.17 3.53
C ILE A 48 -0.94 7.32 2.06
N GLY A 49 0.07 8.15 1.77
CA GLY A 49 0.66 8.26 0.43
C GLY A 49 1.26 6.93 -0.06
N GLY A 50 2.00 6.25 0.82
CA GLY A 50 2.57 4.92 0.59
C GLY A 50 1.50 3.88 0.26
N ILE A 51 0.44 3.79 1.08
CA ILE A 51 -0.71 2.90 0.84
C ILE A 51 -1.34 3.20 -0.53
N THR A 52 -1.58 4.47 -0.82
CA THR A 52 -2.25 4.89 -2.05
C THR A 52 -1.49 4.44 -3.30
N LEU A 53 -0.18 4.70 -3.35
CA LEU A 53 0.66 4.29 -4.47
C LEU A 53 0.77 2.76 -4.57
N SER A 54 0.88 2.09 -3.42
CA SER A 54 1.06 0.63 -3.36
C SER A 54 -0.19 -0.13 -3.79
N VAL A 55 -1.38 0.34 -3.38
CA VAL A 55 -2.67 -0.18 -3.88
C VAL A 55 -2.75 -0.04 -5.40
N PHE A 56 -2.41 1.14 -5.93
CA PHE A 56 -2.44 1.36 -7.37
C PHE A 56 -1.49 0.43 -8.14
N ILE A 57 -0.24 0.32 -7.70
CA ILE A 57 0.75 -0.54 -8.37
C ILE A 57 0.39 -2.02 -8.20
N SER A 58 -0.11 -2.44 -7.04
CA SER A 58 -0.58 -3.81 -6.83
C SER A 58 -1.72 -4.18 -7.79
N VAL A 59 -2.71 -3.30 -7.96
CA VAL A 59 -3.81 -3.49 -8.93
C VAL A 59 -3.27 -3.59 -10.36
N LEU A 60 -2.36 -2.69 -10.77
CA LEU A 60 -1.75 -2.75 -12.10
C LEU A 60 -0.94 -4.04 -12.31
N ALA A 61 -0.14 -4.44 -11.32
CA ALA A 61 0.65 -5.67 -11.38
C ALA A 61 -0.24 -6.90 -11.46
N GLY A 62 -1.35 -6.93 -10.71
CA GLY A 62 -2.36 -7.98 -10.78
C GLY A 62 -3.03 -8.05 -12.16
N ILE A 63 -3.50 -6.93 -12.70
CA ILE A 63 -4.09 -6.87 -14.06
C ILE A 63 -3.07 -7.33 -15.12
N ALA A 64 -1.83 -6.88 -15.02
CA ALA A 64 -0.76 -7.26 -15.95
C ALA A 64 -0.44 -8.76 -15.84
N TYR A 65 -0.43 -9.32 -14.62
CA TYR A 65 -0.25 -10.74 -14.39
C TYR A 65 -1.36 -11.57 -15.04
N PHE A 66 -2.63 -11.15 -14.94
CA PHE A 66 -3.72 -11.87 -15.60
C PHE A 66 -3.57 -11.94 -17.13
N ARG A 67 -2.94 -10.92 -17.74
CA ARG A 67 -2.71 -10.85 -19.19
C ARG A 67 -1.45 -11.58 -19.66
N LEU A 68 -0.34 -11.43 -18.94
CA LEU A 68 0.99 -11.90 -19.37
C LEU A 68 1.43 -13.19 -18.68
N ARG A 69 0.84 -13.51 -17.51
CA ARG A 69 1.10 -14.73 -16.71
C ARG A 69 2.57 -14.96 -16.32
N THR A 70 3.41 -13.92 -16.33
CA THR A 70 4.81 -14.02 -15.88
C THR A 70 4.89 -14.03 -14.36
N LYS A 71 5.77 -14.85 -13.79
CA LYS A 71 5.89 -14.97 -12.33
C LYS A 71 6.59 -13.75 -11.74
N ARG A 72 7.41 -13.03 -12.53
CA ARG A 72 7.91 -11.69 -12.18
C ARG A 72 6.78 -10.73 -11.78
N LEU A 73 5.70 -10.66 -12.57
CA LEU A 73 4.56 -9.78 -12.27
C LEU A 73 3.77 -10.24 -11.04
N LEU A 74 3.65 -11.55 -10.84
CA LEU A 74 3.02 -12.10 -9.63
C LEU A 74 3.83 -11.73 -8.38
N LEU A 75 5.16 -11.87 -8.42
CA LEU A 75 6.03 -11.49 -7.31
C LEU A 75 5.92 -10.00 -7.00
N SER A 76 5.87 -9.14 -8.02
CA SER A 76 5.62 -7.71 -7.82
C SER A 76 4.25 -7.43 -7.20
N ALA A 77 3.18 -8.09 -7.65
CA ALA A 77 1.85 -7.91 -7.07
C ALA A 77 1.79 -8.34 -5.60
N ILE A 78 2.39 -9.48 -5.25
CA ILE A 78 2.50 -9.94 -3.85
C ILE A 78 3.35 -8.95 -3.05
N ALA A 79 4.49 -8.50 -3.58
CA ALA A 79 5.35 -7.55 -2.88
C ALA A 79 4.63 -6.25 -2.53
N PHE A 80 3.98 -5.61 -3.51
CA PHE A 80 3.22 -4.37 -3.23
C PHE A 80 2.02 -4.61 -2.32
N THR A 81 1.43 -5.81 -2.32
CA THR A 81 0.38 -6.17 -1.36
C THR A 81 0.92 -6.32 0.05
N THR A 82 2.07 -6.97 0.21
CA THR A 82 2.79 -7.03 1.50
C THR A 82 3.15 -5.63 1.99
N PHE A 83 3.56 -4.75 1.09
CA PHE A 83 3.90 -3.38 1.42
C PHE A 83 2.69 -2.56 1.88
N ILE A 84 1.50 -2.78 1.29
CA ILE A 84 0.24 -2.20 1.81
C ILE A 84 0.03 -2.64 3.27
N GLY A 85 0.25 -3.92 3.57
CA GLY A 85 0.16 -4.45 4.93
C GLY A 85 1.16 -3.77 5.88
N ALA A 86 2.41 -3.59 5.46
CA ALA A 86 3.44 -2.89 6.21
C ALA A 86 3.02 -1.45 6.55
N GLU A 87 2.56 -0.69 5.54
CA GLU A 87 2.14 0.69 5.70
C GLU A 87 0.89 0.83 6.57
N VAL A 88 -0.05 -0.13 6.52
CA VAL A 88 -1.21 -0.16 7.42
C VAL A 88 -0.78 -0.38 8.87
N VAL A 89 0.16 -1.30 9.12
CA VAL A 89 0.70 -1.55 10.47
C VAL A 89 1.37 -0.29 11.01
N LEU A 90 2.22 0.35 10.21
CA LEU A 90 2.92 1.58 10.60
C LEU A 90 1.94 2.76 10.79
N LEU A 91 0.90 2.86 9.96
CA LEU A 91 -0.14 3.87 10.11
C LEU A 91 -0.93 3.69 11.42
N VAL A 92 -1.28 2.44 11.76
CA VAL A 92 -1.98 2.12 13.01
C VAL A 92 -1.11 2.45 14.22
N ASP A 93 0.18 2.08 14.19
CA ASP A 93 1.13 2.44 15.25
C ASP A 93 1.28 3.96 15.40
N ALA A 94 1.41 4.69 14.28
CA ALA A 94 1.52 6.15 14.29
C ALA A 94 0.26 6.86 14.81
N THR A 95 -0.91 6.22 14.68
CA THR A 95 -2.21 6.75 15.12
C THR A 95 -2.53 6.36 16.56
N TRP A 96 -2.13 5.15 16.97
CA TRP A 96 -2.36 4.58 18.30
C TRP A 96 -1.09 3.94 18.87
N PRO A 97 -0.11 4.76 19.29
CA PRO A 97 1.16 4.25 19.75
C PRO A 97 1.01 3.33 20.96
N ASN A 98 1.75 2.21 20.96
CA ASN A 98 1.80 1.20 22.03
C ASN A 98 0.48 0.46 22.35
N ILE A 99 -0.61 0.68 21.59
CA ILE A 99 -1.88 -0.02 21.83
C ILE A 99 -1.83 -1.47 21.31
N TYR A 100 -1.08 -1.71 20.24
CA TYR A 100 -1.05 -2.98 19.52
C TYR A 100 0.30 -3.70 19.59
N ASP A 101 1.13 -3.34 20.56
CA ASP A 101 2.42 -3.99 20.79
C ASP A 101 2.23 -5.46 21.21
N ILE A 102 3.19 -6.31 20.84
CA ILE A 102 3.16 -7.76 21.10
C ILE A 102 4.29 -8.09 22.09
N GLY A 103 3.97 -8.06 23.38
CA GLY A 103 4.98 -8.24 24.44
C GLY A 103 5.97 -7.07 24.43
N ASP A 104 7.27 -7.38 24.32
CA ASP A 104 8.34 -6.36 24.23
C ASP A 104 8.57 -5.86 22.80
N MET A 105 7.85 -6.42 21.80
CA MET A 105 7.99 -6.04 20.40
C MET A 105 6.99 -4.95 20.04
N SER A 106 7.49 -3.83 19.50
CA SER A 106 6.63 -2.73 19.05
C SER A 106 5.90 -3.13 17.77
N PHE A 107 4.64 -2.68 17.63
CA PHE A 107 3.87 -2.90 16.40
C PHE A 107 4.60 -2.32 15.17
N SER A 108 5.36 -1.24 15.35
CA SER A 108 6.23 -0.67 14.32
C SER A 108 7.27 -1.66 13.77
N GLU A 109 7.84 -2.53 14.60
CA GLU A 109 8.87 -3.50 14.18
C GLU A 109 8.28 -4.53 13.21
N ILE A 110 7.02 -4.93 13.42
CA ILE A 110 6.28 -5.80 12.49
C ILE A 110 6.14 -5.11 11.13
N GLY A 111 5.82 -3.82 11.13
CA GLY A 111 5.76 -3.01 9.91
C GLY A 111 7.10 -3.00 9.16
N HIS A 112 8.20 -2.81 9.88
CA HIS A 112 9.55 -2.85 9.29
C HIS A 112 9.92 -4.24 8.74
N LEU A 113 9.57 -5.32 9.45
CA LEU A 113 9.77 -6.69 8.97
C LEU A 113 9.01 -6.95 7.67
N LEU A 114 7.76 -6.50 7.56
CA LEU A 114 6.97 -6.60 6.33
C LEU A 114 7.58 -5.78 5.18
N THR A 115 8.18 -4.63 5.47
CA THR A 115 8.93 -3.85 4.49
C THR A 115 10.18 -4.60 4.01
N PHE A 116 10.90 -5.30 4.90
CA PHE A 116 12.02 -6.16 4.47
C PHE A 116 11.54 -7.34 3.59
N VAL A 117 10.41 -7.96 3.93
CA VAL A 117 9.80 -9.00 3.09
C VAL A 117 9.46 -8.45 1.72
N THR A 118 8.89 -7.24 1.64
CA THR A 118 8.60 -6.55 0.38
C THR A 118 9.86 -6.39 -0.47
N LEU A 119 10.94 -5.89 0.11
CA LEU A 119 12.22 -5.73 -0.59
C LEU A 119 12.76 -7.08 -1.10
N GLY A 120 12.66 -8.14 -0.29
CA GLY A 120 13.04 -9.49 -0.70
C GLY A 120 12.21 -10.00 -1.89
N LEU A 121 10.89 -9.83 -1.86
CA LEU A 121 10.01 -10.23 -2.96
C LEU A 121 10.27 -9.44 -4.24
N LEU A 122 10.53 -8.13 -4.13
CA LEU A 122 10.91 -7.30 -5.28
C LEU A 122 12.26 -7.72 -5.85
N ALA A 123 13.27 -7.97 -5.01
CA ALA A 123 14.57 -8.46 -5.45
C ALA A 123 14.44 -9.80 -6.20
N LEU A 124 13.67 -10.74 -5.66
CA LEU A 124 13.37 -12.01 -6.34
C LEU A 124 12.67 -11.80 -7.68
N GLY A 125 11.76 -10.81 -7.78
CA GLY A 125 11.10 -10.45 -9.03
C GLY A 125 12.04 -9.83 -10.06
N VAL A 126 13.00 -9.00 -9.63
CA VAL A 126 13.97 -8.31 -10.51
C VAL A 126 14.96 -9.28 -11.14
N PHE A 127 15.49 -10.24 -10.37
CA PHE A 127 16.47 -11.23 -10.88
C PHE A 127 15.83 -12.41 -11.60
N ARG A 128 14.50 -12.41 -11.75
CA ARG A 128 13.80 -13.48 -12.44
C ARG A 128 13.87 -13.29 -13.96
N ASN A 129 14.17 -14.38 -14.66
CA ASN A 129 14.43 -14.39 -16.10
C ASN A 129 13.35 -15.13 -16.90
N ASP A 130 12.09 -15.00 -16.46
CA ASP A 130 10.91 -15.60 -17.08
C ASP A 130 10.07 -14.59 -17.88
#